data_AF-A0A2P4XHN6-F1
#
_entry.id   AF-A0A2P4XHN6-F1
#
_cell.length_a   1.000
_cell.length_b   1.000
_cell.length_c   1.000
_cell.angle_alpha   90.00
_cell.angle_beta   90.00
_cell.angle_gamma   90.00
#
_symmetry.space_group_name_H-M   'P 1'
#
loop_
_entity.id
_entity.type
_entity.pdbx_description
1 polymer ?
#
loop_
_entity_poly.entity_id
_entity_poly.type
_entity_poly.pdbx_seq_one_letter_code
_entity_poly.pdbx_strand_id
1 'polypeptide(L)'
;MCANQGREIGHYRTEVSRLREKRDNLQALLESDRVVSMEPSSVAPEISALEAQIADLNHSLDRRIDEIRHLEAHIDDLARDRGDLESTIHHLASEMAQAGGEILDLQQANRDLDREREDAESTLSATEESLRRTRSELDRADPLPTGPTQADLDQVVRERNSLQDQIRARDAEILSAQRTLGLLQSDLAAHRARSASDTARLQTLEGDLTRARHDVEVAQKAYADRERTITENQAQIRTLSRDLGKVVRERDALRHEYTAAFRRLTSISTTIGAPPPQTQLCLDPGSDTDQPAGGIPRSPSAETSGSEDQGADASGSKRSRSSVTMCL
;
A
#
# COMPACT_ATOMS: atom_id res chain seq x y z
N MET A 1 -77.60 69.22 46.57
CA MET A 1 -76.51 68.70 45.69
C MET A 1 -75.24 68.25 46.43
N CYS A 2 -75.04 68.55 47.73
CA CYS A 2 -73.74 68.30 48.40
C CYS A 2 -73.48 66.86 48.91
N ALA A 3 -74.47 65.96 48.98
CA ALA A 3 -74.27 64.61 49.54
C ALA A 3 -73.67 63.59 48.55
N ASN A 4 -73.74 63.86 47.24
CA ASN A 4 -73.20 62.95 46.22
C ASN A 4 -71.71 63.21 45.94
N GLN A 5 -71.27 64.47 46.06
CA GLN A 5 -69.90 64.89 45.79
C GLN A 5 -68.90 64.32 46.81
N GLY A 6 -69.28 64.21 48.09
CA GLY A 6 -68.43 63.61 49.14
C GLY A 6 -68.24 62.09 48.96
N ARG A 7 -69.24 61.39 48.42
CA ARG A 7 -69.16 59.96 48.10
C ARG A 7 -68.19 59.72 46.93
N GLU A 8 -68.31 60.55 45.90
CA GLU A 8 -67.44 60.48 44.72
C GLU A 8 -65.97 60.72 45.07
N ILE A 9 -65.69 61.74 45.90
CA ILE A 9 -64.34 62.02 46.41
C ILE A 9 -63.79 60.84 47.22
N GLY A 10 -64.63 60.19 48.03
CA GLY A 10 -64.26 58.98 48.76
C GLY A 10 -63.85 57.83 47.83
N HIS A 11 -64.63 57.57 46.78
CA HIS A 11 -64.33 56.54 45.78
C HIS A 11 -63.02 56.83 45.04
N TYR A 12 -62.78 58.07 44.61
CA TYR A 12 -61.53 58.43 43.94
C TYR A 12 -60.30 58.28 44.86
N ARG A 13 -60.42 58.57 46.15
CA ARG A 13 -59.31 58.42 47.10
C ARG A 13 -58.88 56.97 47.31
N THR A 14 -59.85 56.06 47.37
CA THR A 14 -59.60 54.62 47.47
C THR A 14 -58.96 54.09 46.19
N GLU A 15 -59.44 54.54 45.03
CA GLU A 15 -58.89 54.10 43.75
C GLU A 15 -57.46 54.61 43.52
N VAL A 16 -57.15 55.85 43.93
CA VAL A 16 -55.77 56.36 43.89
C VAL A 16 -54.84 55.55 44.80
N SER A 17 -55.31 55.11 45.97
CA SER A 17 -54.51 54.30 46.89
C SER A 17 -54.23 52.92 46.29
N ARG A 18 -55.24 52.29 45.67
CA ARG A 18 -55.11 51.01 44.96
C ARG A 18 -54.17 51.09 43.76
N LEU A 19 -54.21 52.21 43.03
CA LEU A 19 -53.33 52.44 41.89
C LEU A 19 -51.88 52.69 42.31
N ARG A 20 -51.64 53.35 43.45
CA ARG A 20 -50.29 53.46 44.01
C ARG A 20 -49.71 52.11 44.38
N GLU A 21 -50.49 51.28 45.08
CA GLU A 21 -50.05 49.93 45.47
C GLU A 21 -49.75 49.04 44.26
N LYS A 22 -50.57 49.13 43.20
CA LYS A 22 -50.27 48.46 41.93
C LYS A 22 -49.00 48.96 41.27
N ARG A 23 -48.77 50.28 41.28
CA ARG A 23 -47.56 50.86 40.70
C ARG A 23 -46.32 50.43 41.48
N ASP A 24 -46.38 50.41 42.79
CA ASP A 24 -45.24 49.99 43.63
C ASP A 24 -44.95 48.48 43.44
N ASN A 25 -45.98 47.64 43.29
CA ASN A 25 -45.80 46.22 42.96
C ASN A 25 -45.23 45.99 41.55
N LEU A 26 -45.67 46.76 40.55
CA LEU A 26 -45.13 46.67 39.19
C LEU A 26 -43.70 47.17 39.12
N GLN A 27 -43.37 48.20 39.91
CA GLN A 27 -42.01 48.70 40.02
C GLN A 27 -41.09 47.66 40.65
N ALA A 28 -41.53 46.99 41.73
CA ALA A 28 -40.78 45.89 42.34
C ALA A 28 -40.58 44.72 41.35
N LEU A 29 -41.59 44.39 40.54
CA LEU A 29 -41.50 43.33 39.53
C LEU A 29 -40.51 43.69 38.42
N LEU A 30 -40.51 44.95 37.96
CA LEU A 30 -39.56 45.46 36.98
C LEU A 30 -38.13 45.49 37.51
N GLU A 31 -37.94 45.87 38.77
CA GLU A 31 -36.62 45.84 39.40
C GLU A 31 -36.10 44.40 39.51
N SER A 32 -36.95 43.43 39.85
CA SER A 32 -36.61 42.00 39.87
C SER A 32 -36.23 41.48 38.48
N ASP A 33 -36.98 41.87 37.44
CA ASP A 33 -36.74 41.44 36.06
C ASP A 33 -35.47 42.08 35.46
N ARG A 34 -35.18 43.31 35.88
CA ARG A 34 -33.95 44.03 35.52
C ARG A 34 -32.71 43.42 36.17
N VAL A 35 -32.82 42.88 37.38
CA VAL A 35 -31.73 42.14 38.05
C VAL A 35 -31.46 40.82 37.33
N VAL A 36 -32.49 40.12 36.84
CA VAL A 36 -32.32 38.90 36.01
C VAL A 36 -31.75 39.22 34.63
N SER A 37 -32.07 40.38 34.06
CA SER A 37 -31.56 40.81 32.74
C SER A 37 -30.11 41.32 32.75
N MET A 38 -29.50 41.55 33.92
CA MET A 38 -28.07 41.89 34.02
C MET A 38 -27.17 40.69 34.30
N GLU A 39 -27.70 39.48 34.49
CA GLU A 39 -26.89 38.26 34.34
C GLU A 39 -26.77 37.94 32.84
N PRO A 40 -25.59 38.06 32.23
CA PRO A 40 -25.41 37.62 30.85
C PRO A 40 -25.73 36.12 30.80
N SER A 41 -26.84 35.81 30.13
CA SER A 41 -27.30 34.46 29.77
C SER A 41 -26.12 33.54 29.48
N SER A 42 -26.02 32.43 30.23
CA SER A 42 -24.89 31.47 30.18
C SER A 42 -24.72 30.76 28.83
N VAL A 43 -25.52 31.09 27.82
CA VAL A 43 -25.58 30.41 26.52
C VAL A 43 -24.53 30.92 25.53
N ALA A 44 -24.14 32.19 25.59
CA ALA A 44 -23.08 32.74 24.72
C ALA A 44 -21.72 32.01 24.85
N PRO A 45 -21.20 31.76 26.07
CA PRO A 45 -19.96 30.99 26.22
C PRO A 45 -20.13 29.52 25.80
N GLU A 46 -21.32 28.93 25.93
CA GLU A 46 -21.60 27.56 25.46
C GLU A 46 -21.54 27.45 23.93
N ILE A 47 -22.07 28.44 23.21
CA ILE A 47 -21.98 28.50 21.74
C ILE A 47 -20.52 28.62 21.30
N SER A 48 -19.74 29.54 21.88
CA SER A 48 -18.31 29.67 21.56
C SER A 48 -17.53 28.39 21.91
N ALA A 49 -17.88 27.69 22.99
CA ALA A 49 -17.26 26.41 23.33
C ALA A 49 -17.60 25.30 22.31
N LEU A 50 -18.81 25.28 21.78
CA LEU A 50 -19.21 24.33 20.73
C LEU A 50 -18.54 24.65 19.39
N GLU A 51 -18.44 25.92 19.03
CA GLU A 51 -17.72 26.36 17.82
C GLU A 51 -16.24 25.96 17.87
N ALA A 52 -15.59 26.14 19.02
CA ALA A 52 -14.21 25.69 19.23
C ALA A 52 -14.09 24.16 19.10
N GLN A 53 -15.02 23.40 19.69
CA GLN A 53 -15.04 21.93 19.56
C GLN A 53 -15.22 21.48 18.10
N ILE A 54 -16.08 22.15 17.34
CA ILE A 54 -16.29 21.85 15.91
C ILE A 54 -15.01 22.13 15.11
N ALA A 55 -14.34 23.25 15.39
CA ALA A 55 -13.08 23.59 14.73
C ALA A 55 -12.00 22.53 15.00
N ASP A 56 -11.85 22.08 16.25
CA ASP A 56 -10.91 21.02 16.63
C ASP A 56 -11.25 19.68 15.95
N LEU A 57 -12.54 19.33 15.91
CA LEU A 57 -13.02 18.13 15.21
C LEU A 57 -12.72 18.16 13.72
N ASN A 58 -12.94 19.30 13.06
CA ASN A 58 -12.61 19.48 11.65
C ASN A 58 -11.11 19.34 11.41
N HIS A 59 -10.28 19.95 12.26
CA HIS A 59 -8.84 19.80 12.15
C HIS A 59 -8.39 18.35 12.33
N SER A 60 -9.03 17.61 13.25
CA SER A 60 -8.78 16.17 13.40
C SER A 60 -9.25 15.36 12.19
N LEU A 61 -10.32 15.76 11.51
CA LEU A 61 -10.80 15.09 10.30
C LEU A 61 -9.84 15.32 9.13
N ASP A 62 -9.40 16.56 8.92
CA ASP A 62 -8.44 16.89 7.86
C ASP A 62 -7.14 16.08 8.02
N ARG A 63 -6.61 16.01 9.26
CA ARG A 63 -5.44 15.19 9.55
C ARG A 63 -5.65 13.72 9.22
N ARG A 64 -6.84 13.17 9.51
CA ARG A 64 -7.16 11.76 9.19
C ARG A 64 -7.30 11.54 7.70
N ILE A 65 -7.86 12.50 6.97
CA ILE A 65 -7.96 12.43 5.52
C ILE A 65 -6.56 12.40 4.90
N ASP A 66 -5.64 13.22 5.40
CA ASP A 66 -4.25 13.20 4.92
C ASP A 66 -3.53 11.89 5.25
N GLU A 67 -3.78 11.32 6.44
CA GLU A 67 -3.27 10.00 6.81
C GLU A 67 -3.82 8.89 5.88
N ILE A 68 -5.11 8.94 5.54
CA ILE A 68 -5.71 8.00 4.59
C ILE A 68 -5.04 8.14 3.21
N ARG A 69 -4.87 9.35 2.70
CA ARG A 69 -4.18 9.58 1.42
C ARG A 69 -2.75 9.04 1.42
N HIS A 70 -2.04 9.20 2.54
CA HIS A 70 -0.69 8.67 2.67
C HIS A 70 -0.68 7.14 2.66
N LEU A 71 -1.62 6.51 3.36
CA LEU A 71 -1.77 5.05 3.37
C LEU A 71 -2.17 4.51 1.99
N GLU A 72 -3.06 5.19 1.27
CA GLU A 72 -3.44 4.84 -0.10
C GLU A 72 -2.21 4.85 -1.03
N ALA A 73 -1.40 5.90 -0.98
CA ALA A 73 -0.17 5.98 -1.76
C ALA A 73 0.80 4.84 -1.42
N HIS A 74 0.93 4.50 -0.13
CA HIS A 74 1.79 3.39 0.29
C HIS A 74 1.27 2.02 -0.19
N ILE A 75 -0.05 1.82 -0.23
CA ILE A 75 -0.68 0.62 -0.79
C ILE A 75 -0.39 0.51 -2.29
N ASP A 76 -0.49 1.63 -3.03
CA ASP A 76 -0.19 1.65 -4.47
C ASP A 76 1.28 1.29 -4.76
N ASP A 77 2.21 1.76 -3.94
CA ASP A 77 3.62 1.40 -4.05
C ASP A 77 3.85 -0.09 -3.76
N LEU A 78 3.26 -0.62 -2.68
CA LEU A 78 3.32 -2.06 -2.39
C LEU A 78 2.69 -2.92 -3.49
N ALA A 79 1.62 -2.44 -4.13
CA ALA A 79 0.99 -3.14 -5.24
C ALA A 79 1.90 -3.18 -6.48
N ARG A 80 2.67 -2.12 -6.73
CA ARG A 80 3.69 -2.07 -7.79
C ARG A 80 4.83 -3.03 -7.50
N ASP A 81 5.39 -2.98 -6.30
CA ASP A 81 6.48 -3.88 -5.87
C ASP A 81 6.07 -5.35 -5.98
N ARG A 82 4.81 -5.67 -5.61
CA ARG A 82 4.26 -7.02 -5.80
C ARG A 82 4.25 -7.43 -7.28
N GLY A 83 3.83 -6.55 -8.18
CA GLY A 83 3.82 -6.83 -9.62
C GLY A 83 5.23 -7.06 -10.19
N ASP A 84 6.23 -6.31 -9.71
CA ASP A 84 7.63 -6.49 -10.13
C ASP A 84 8.20 -7.82 -9.62
N LEU A 85 7.87 -8.20 -8.38
CA LEU A 85 8.23 -9.49 -7.81
C LEU A 85 7.57 -10.66 -8.55
N GLU A 86 6.28 -10.57 -8.86
CA GLU A 86 5.55 -11.56 -9.67
C GLU A 86 6.20 -11.74 -11.06
N SER A 87 6.57 -10.63 -11.71
CA SER A 87 7.27 -10.66 -12.99
C SER A 87 8.64 -11.35 -12.89
N THR A 88 9.38 -11.08 -11.81
CA THR A 88 10.68 -11.71 -11.54
C THR A 88 10.53 -13.22 -11.30
N ILE A 89 9.51 -13.63 -10.54
CA ILE A 89 9.21 -15.05 -10.31
C ILE A 89 8.90 -15.76 -11.62
N HIS A 90 8.07 -15.16 -12.48
CA HIS A 90 7.76 -15.73 -13.79
C HIS A 90 9.00 -15.89 -14.66
N HIS A 91 9.87 -14.88 -14.69
CA HIS A 91 11.12 -14.95 -15.43
C HIS A 91 12.02 -16.10 -14.96
N LEU A 92 12.27 -16.18 -13.64
CA LEU A 92 13.09 -17.25 -13.05
C LEU A 92 12.48 -18.63 -13.29
N ALA A 93 11.15 -18.76 -13.22
CA ALA A 93 10.47 -20.02 -13.50
C ALA A 93 10.69 -20.46 -14.96
N SER A 94 10.66 -19.52 -15.91
CA SER A 94 11.00 -19.81 -17.32
C SER A 94 12.46 -20.21 -17.49
N GLU A 95 13.40 -19.52 -16.85
CA GLU A 95 14.82 -19.90 -16.89
C GLU A 95 15.07 -21.29 -16.29
N MET A 96 14.42 -21.62 -15.18
CA MET A 96 14.51 -22.95 -14.57
C MET A 96 13.96 -24.05 -15.48
N ALA A 97 12.84 -23.79 -16.16
CA ALA A 97 12.27 -24.73 -17.11
C ALA A 97 13.19 -24.95 -18.31
N GLN A 98 13.80 -23.89 -18.83
CA GLN A 98 14.78 -23.97 -19.92
C GLN A 98 16.02 -24.76 -19.49
N ALA A 99 16.63 -24.42 -18.35
CA ALA A 99 17.79 -25.13 -17.81
C ALA A 99 17.47 -26.61 -17.55
N GLY A 100 16.25 -26.92 -17.08
CA GLY A 100 15.76 -28.29 -16.93
C GLY A 100 15.72 -29.06 -18.27
N GLY A 101 15.29 -28.39 -19.35
CA GLY A 101 15.33 -28.95 -20.70
C GLY A 101 16.76 -29.22 -21.17
N GLU A 102 17.66 -28.25 -21.02
CA GLU A 102 19.08 -28.39 -21.40
C GLU A 102 19.77 -29.54 -20.65
N ILE A 103 19.45 -29.75 -19.37
CA ILE A 103 19.96 -30.89 -18.58
C ILE A 103 19.47 -32.22 -19.16
N LEU A 104 18.19 -32.31 -19.55
CA LEU A 104 17.65 -33.55 -20.14
C LEU A 104 18.32 -33.86 -21.48
N ASP A 105 18.53 -32.85 -22.31
CA ASP A 105 19.22 -32.98 -23.59
C ASP A 105 20.67 -33.43 -23.40
N LEU A 106 21.39 -32.82 -22.45
CA LEU A 106 22.77 -33.22 -22.11
C LEU A 106 22.84 -34.65 -21.55
N GLN A 107 21.89 -35.04 -20.70
CA GLN A 107 21.81 -36.41 -20.20
C GLN A 107 21.55 -37.39 -21.34
N GLN A 108 20.73 -37.04 -22.31
CA GLN A 108 20.47 -37.87 -23.48
C GLN A 108 21.74 -38.01 -24.33
N ALA A 109 22.42 -36.90 -24.64
CA ALA A 109 23.68 -36.90 -25.37
C ALA A 109 24.75 -37.76 -24.69
N ASN A 110 24.87 -37.72 -23.35
CA ASN A 110 25.79 -38.58 -22.62
C ASN A 110 25.45 -40.07 -22.76
N ARG A 111 24.17 -40.46 -22.69
CA ARG A 111 23.77 -41.86 -22.92
C ARG A 111 24.11 -42.31 -24.34
N ASP A 112 23.95 -41.43 -25.31
CA ASP A 112 24.26 -41.74 -26.71
C ASP A 112 25.77 -41.93 -26.90
N LEU A 113 26.59 -41.06 -26.31
CA LEU A 113 28.05 -41.21 -26.27
C LEU A 113 28.51 -42.48 -25.53
N ASP A 114 27.85 -42.86 -24.43
CA ASP A 114 28.17 -44.09 -23.71
C ASP A 114 27.92 -45.33 -24.58
N ARG A 115 26.84 -45.34 -25.38
CA ARG A 115 26.57 -46.42 -26.33
C ARG A 115 27.60 -46.45 -27.46
N GLU A 116 27.92 -45.29 -28.03
CA GLU A 116 28.98 -45.20 -29.05
C GLU A 116 30.34 -45.70 -28.52
N ARG A 117 30.64 -45.42 -27.25
CA ARG A 117 31.85 -45.92 -26.58
C ARG A 117 31.83 -47.44 -26.47
N GLU A 118 30.72 -48.02 -26.02
CA GLU A 118 30.57 -49.47 -25.85
C GLU A 118 30.66 -50.22 -27.21
N ASP A 119 30.08 -49.64 -28.26
CA ASP A 119 30.21 -50.15 -29.63
C ASP A 119 31.68 -50.09 -30.10
N ALA A 120 32.35 -48.95 -29.89
CA ALA A 120 33.77 -48.80 -30.24
C ALA A 120 34.66 -49.79 -29.48
N GLU A 121 34.45 -49.97 -28.17
CA GLU A 121 35.17 -50.97 -27.34
C GLU A 121 34.94 -52.40 -27.87
N SER A 122 33.70 -52.74 -28.25
CA SER A 122 33.38 -54.04 -28.83
C SER A 122 34.11 -54.29 -30.15
N THR A 123 34.16 -53.28 -31.04
CA THR A 123 34.92 -53.38 -32.30
C THR A 123 36.42 -53.53 -32.05
N LEU A 124 36.96 -52.80 -31.07
CA LEU A 124 38.37 -52.87 -30.70
C LEU A 124 38.72 -54.26 -30.17
N SER A 125 37.91 -54.82 -29.26
CA SER A 125 38.11 -56.19 -28.75
C SER A 125 38.08 -57.24 -29.87
N ALA A 126 37.17 -57.12 -30.83
CA ALA A 126 37.10 -58.03 -31.98
C ALA A 126 38.35 -57.94 -32.88
N THR A 127 38.85 -56.73 -33.11
CA THR A 127 40.08 -56.51 -33.89
C THR A 127 41.31 -57.01 -33.14
N GLU A 128 41.44 -56.77 -31.83
CA GLU A 128 42.51 -57.29 -31.00
C GLU A 128 42.54 -58.82 -30.98
N GLU A 129 41.38 -59.46 -30.90
CA GLU A 129 41.32 -60.92 -30.92
C GLU A 129 41.70 -61.48 -32.30
N SER A 130 41.28 -60.83 -33.38
CA SER A 130 41.74 -61.17 -34.73
C SER A 130 43.27 -61.06 -34.86
N LEU A 131 43.85 -60.02 -34.27
CA LEU A 131 45.31 -59.79 -34.26
C LEU A 131 46.04 -60.84 -33.40
N ARG A 132 45.46 -61.28 -32.28
CA ARG A 132 45.97 -62.41 -31.49
C ARG A 132 45.97 -63.72 -32.29
N ARG A 133 44.90 -63.98 -33.07
CA ARG A 133 44.80 -65.18 -33.93
C ARG A 133 45.86 -65.15 -35.03
N THR A 134 46.00 -64.05 -35.76
CA THR A 134 47.03 -63.92 -36.81
C THR A 134 48.44 -64.03 -36.25
N ARG A 135 48.72 -63.47 -35.06
CA ARG A 135 49.99 -63.70 -34.36
C ARG A 135 50.21 -65.16 -33.99
N SER A 136 49.19 -65.85 -33.50
CA SER A 136 49.30 -67.28 -33.15
C SER A 136 49.47 -68.18 -34.37
N GLU A 137 48.92 -67.80 -35.52
CA GLU A 137 49.16 -68.45 -36.81
C GLU A 137 50.59 -68.23 -37.29
N LEU A 138 51.11 -67.01 -37.12
CA LEU A 138 52.52 -66.71 -37.38
C LEU A 138 53.46 -67.51 -36.46
N ASP A 139 53.10 -67.69 -35.19
CA ASP A 139 53.90 -68.43 -34.20
C ASP A 139 53.86 -69.97 -34.45
N ARG A 140 52.77 -70.48 -35.05
CA ARG A 140 52.66 -71.88 -35.52
C ARG A 140 53.38 -72.12 -36.85
N ALA A 141 53.64 -71.08 -37.63
CA ALA A 141 54.54 -71.17 -38.76
C ALA A 141 55.97 -71.27 -38.19
N ASP A 142 56.47 -72.50 -38.10
CA ASP A 142 57.81 -72.88 -37.64
C ASP A 142 58.87 -71.81 -38.00
N PRO A 143 59.45 -71.06 -37.03
CA PRO A 143 60.53 -70.14 -37.31
C PRO A 143 61.82 -70.94 -37.42
N LEU A 144 62.18 -71.24 -38.67
CA LEU A 144 63.53 -71.64 -39.05
C LEU A 144 64.54 -70.65 -38.44
N PRO A 145 65.63 -71.11 -37.77
CA PRO A 145 66.59 -70.19 -37.16
C PRO A 145 67.53 -69.66 -38.23
N THR A 146 67.03 -68.71 -39.01
CA THR A 146 67.86 -67.60 -39.51
C THR A 146 67.87 -66.57 -38.38
N GLY A 147 69.02 -66.35 -37.75
CA GLY A 147 69.19 -65.21 -36.85
C GLY A 147 68.66 -63.94 -37.52
N PRO A 148 68.09 -62.98 -36.76
CA PRO A 148 67.36 -61.85 -37.31
C PRO A 148 68.22 -61.22 -38.38
N THR A 149 67.70 -61.22 -39.60
CA THR A 149 68.35 -60.50 -40.68
C THR A 149 68.32 -59.02 -40.30
N GLN A 150 69.24 -58.24 -40.83
CA GLN A 150 69.30 -56.79 -40.58
C GLN A 150 67.90 -56.12 -40.74
N ALA A 151 67.08 -56.63 -41.67
CA ALA A 151 65.72 -56.18 -41.90
C ALA A 151 64.76 -56.39 -40.71
N ASP A 152 64.91 -57.49 -39.96
CA ASP A 152 64.08 -57.81 -38.78
C ASP A 152 64.43 -56.87 -37.61
N LEU A 153 65.72 -56.59 -37.41
CA LEU A 153 66.18 -55.60 -36.46
C LEU A 153 65.69 -54.19 -36.82
N ASP A 154 65.75 -53.82 -38.09
CA ASP A 154 65.24 -52.54 -38.59
C ASP A 154 63.71 -52.43 -38.43
N GLN A 155 62.97 -53.55 -38.58
CA GLN A 155 61.53 -53.62 -38.34
C GLN A 155 61.20 -53.38 -36.87
N VAL A 156 61.90 -54.05 -35.95
CA VAL A 156 61.71 -53.86 -34.49
C VAL A 156 62.06 -52.43 -34.06
N VAL A 157 63.10 -51.82 -34.64
CA VAL A 157 63.44 -50.41 -34.39
C VAL A 157 62.31 -49.48 -34.88
N ARG A 158 61.74 -49.74 -36.06
CA ARG A 158 60.60 -48.96 -36.59
C ARG A 158 59.36 -49.10 -35.71
N GLU A 159 59.04 -50.31 -35.25
CA GLU A 159 57.91 -50.55 -34.34
C GLU A 159 58.11 -49.87 -32.99
N ARG A 160 59.32 -49.97 -32.41
CA ARG A 160 59.66 -49.28 -31.16
C ARG A 160 59.52 -47.77 -31.29
N ASN A 161 60.01 -47.18 -32.38
CA ASN A 161 59.88 -45.74 -32.61
C ASN A 161 58.40 -45.33 -32.78
N SER A 162 57.61 -46.11 -33.52
CA SER A 162 56.16 -45.89 -33.64
C SER A 162 55.44 -45.95 -32.28
N LEU A 163 55.76 -46.95 -31.45
CA LEU A 163 55.23 -47.06 -30.09
C LEU A 163 55.67 -45.89 -29.20
N GLN A 164 56.92 -45.44 -29.34
CA GLN A 164 57.43 -44.28 -28.61
C GLN A 164 56.67 -43.00 -28.96
N ASP A 165 56.34 -42.82 -30.24
CA ASP A 165 55.56 -41.67 -30.70
C ASP A 165 54.08 -41.77 -30.28
N GLN A 166 53.51 -42.98 -30.27
CA GLN A 166 52.17 -43.21 -29.70
C GLN A 166 52.11 -42.90 -28.20
N ILE A 167 53.12 -43.30 -27.43
CA ILE A 167 53.21 -42.97 -26.00
C ILE A 167 53.27 -41.45 -25.80
N ARG A 168 54.12 -40.76 -26.57
CA ARG A 168 54.19 -39.28 -26.51
C ARG A 168 52.87 -38.61 -26.86
N ALA A 169 52.15 -39.12 -27.85
CA ALA A 169 50.83 -38.61 -28.21
C ALA A 169 49.81 -38.82 -27.06
N ARG A 170 49.80 -40.01 -26.45
CA ARG A 170 48.95 -40.31 -25.29
C ARG A 170 49.30 -39.46 -24.07
N ASP A 171 50.57 -39.21 -23.80
CA ASP A 171 50.99 -38.33 -22.70
C ASP A 171 50.49 -36.89 -22.91
N ALA A 172 50.51 -36.40 -24.15
CA ALA A 172 49.96 -35.09 -24.49
C ALA A 172 48.43 -35.01 -24.28
N GLU A 173 47.70 -36.08 -24.62
CA GLU A 173 46.26 -36.22 -24.35
C GLU A 173 45.95 -36.30 -22.85
N ILE A 174 46.74 -37.05 -22.08
CA ILE A 174 46.58 -37.12 -20.62
C ILE A 174 46.77 -35.73 -20.00
N LEU A 175 47.81 -35.00 -20.41
CA LEU A 175 48.06 -33.64 -19.93
C LEU A 175 46.94 -32.67 -20.31
N SER A 176 46.34 -32.79 -21.51
CA SER A 176 45.21 -31.94 -21.89
C SER A 176 43.96 -32.29 -21.06
N ALA A 177 43.65 -33.58 -20.88
CA ALA A 177 42.55 -34.04 -20.05
C ALA A 177 42.69 -33.60 -18.57
N GLN A 178 43.91 -33.66 -18.02
CA GLN A 178 44.20 -33.17 -16.67
C GLN A 178 43.94 -31.66 -16.53
N ARG A 179 44.30 -30.86 -17.54
CA ARG A 179 43.97 -29.42 -17.54
C ARG A 179 42.45 -29.21 -17.56
N THR A 180 41.73 -29.95 -18.40
CA THR A 180 40.26 -29.87 -18.46
C THR A 180 39.62 -30.25 -17.13
N LEU A 181 40.08 -31.32 -16.47
CA LEU A 181 39.62 -31.72 -15.14
C LEU A 181 39.87 -30.61 -14.11
N GLY A 182 41.01 -29.94 -14.14
CA GLY A 182 41.30 -28.81 -13.24
C GLY A 182 40.35 -27.62 -13.42
N LEU A 183 39.96 -27.32 -14.66
CA LEU A 183 38.95 -26.29 -14.95
C LEU A 183 37.57 -26.70 -14.42
N LEU A 184 37.12 -27.93 -14.70
CA LEU A 184 35.83 -28.43 -14.22
C LEU A 184 35.75 -28.48 -12.69
N GLN A 185 36.85 -28.84 -12.02
CA GLN A 185 36.93 -28.80 -10.55
C GLN A 185 36.78 -27.38 -9.99
N SER A 186 37.40 -26.40 -10.66
CA SER A 186 37.31 -24.98 -10.29
C SER A 186 35.88 -24.46 -10.49
N ASP A 187 35.24 -24.80 -11.62
CA ASP A 187 33.86 -24.42 -11.89
C ASP A 187 32.89 -25.03 -10.87
N LEU A 188 33.09 -26.30 -10.53
CA LEU A 188 32.29 -26.98 -9.52
C LEU A 188 32.46 -26.35 -8.13
N ALA A 189 33.68 -25.93 -7.77
CA ALA A 189 33.92 -25.19 -6.53
C ALA A 189 33.21 -23.83 -6.54
N ALA A 190 33.24 -23.10 -7.66
CA ALA A 190 32.54 -21.84 -7.82
C ALA A 190 31.02 -22.01 -7.72
N HIS A 191 30.45 -23.05 -8.34
CA HIS A 191 29.02 -23.37 -8.19
C HIS A 191 28.63 -23.72 -6.76
N ARG A 192 29.46 -24.47 -6.03
CA ARG A 192 29.21 -24.75 -4.61
C ARG A 192 29.23 -23.48 -3.76
N ALA A 193 30.19 -22.58 -4.00
CA ALA A 193 30.26 -21.31 -3.29
C ALA A 193 29.03 -20.43 -3.57
N ARG A 194 28.58 -20.36 -4.83
CA ARG A 194 27.35 -19.66 -5.22
C ARG A 194 26.12 -20.25 -4.53
N SER A 195 25.96 -21.57 -4.59
CA SER A 195 24.83 -22.26 -3.94
C SER A 195 24.79 -22.05 -2.42
N ALA A 196 25.95 -22.05 -1.75
CA ALA A 196 26.03 -21.74 -0.32
C ALA A 196 25.62 -20.30 -0.03
N SER A 197 26.04 -19.34 -0.86
CA SER A 197 25.63 -17.93 -0.76
C SER A 197 24.13 -17.76 -0.96
N ASP A 198 23.55 -18.42 -1.96
CA ASP A 198 22.11 -18.36 -2.23
C ASP A 198 21.31 -18.95 -1.07
N THR A 199 21.79 -20.04 -0.48
CA THR A 199 21.17 -20.65 0.71
C THR A 199 21.15 -19.69 1.90
N ALA A 200 22.25 -18.97 2.16
CA ALA A 200 22.29 -17.97 3.24
C ALA A 200 21.35 -16.78 2.97
N ARG A 201 21.24 -16.35 1.71
CA ARG A 201 20.30 -15.30 1.31
C ARG A 201 18.85 -15.74 1.50
N LEU A 202 18.51 -16.97 1.15
CA LEU A 202 17.18 -17.54 1.37
C LEU A 202 16.82 -17.59 2.85
N GLN A 203 17.73 -18.04 3.72
CA GLN A 203 17.50 -18.04 5.17
C GLN A 203 17.25 -16.64 5.73
N THR A 204 17.96 -15.63 5.20
CA THR A 204 17.75 -14.24 5.60
C THR A 204 16.36 -13.75 5.18
N LEU A 205 15.97 -14.01 3.93
CA LEU A 205 14.65 -13.66 3.40
C LEU A 205 13.51 -14.37 4.13
N GLU A 206 13.70 -15.64 4.49
CA GLU A 206 12.74 -16.38 5.33
C GLU A 206 12.56 -15.71 6.70
N GLY A 207 13.66 -15.31 7.33
CA GLY A 207 13.63 -14.54 8.58
C GLY A 207 12.85 -13.23 8.44
N ASP A 208 13.11 -12.46 7.40
CA ASP A 208 12.41 -11.20 7.17
C ASP A 208 10.92 -11.40 6.85
N LEU A 209 10.57 -12.44 6.10
CA LEU A 209 9.18 -12.81 5.82
C LEU A 209 8.41 -13.16 7.10
N THR A 210 9.04 -13.92 8.02
CA THR A 210 8.41 -14.26 9.30
C THR A 210 8.18 -13.02 10.17
N ARG A 211 9.12 -12.08 10.17
CA ARG A 211 8.97 -10.80 10.87
C ARG A 211 7.83 -9.96 10.29
N ALA A 212 7.81 -9.81 8.97
CA ALA A 212 6.75 -9.05 8.28
C ALA A 212 5.36 -9.65 8.53
N ARG A 213 5.24 -10.99 8.54
CA ARG A 213 3.97 -11.66 8.89
C ARG A 213 3.50 -11.30 10.30
N HIS A 214 4.42 -11.31 11.26
CA HIS A 214 4.09 -10.94 12.63
C HIS A 214 3.64 -9.48 12.73
N ASP A 215 4.33 -8.57 12.05
CA ASP A 215 3.96 -7.14 12.05
C ASP A 215 2.57 -6.91 11.44
N VAL A 216 2.23 -7.64 10.38
CA VAL A 216 0.87 -7.61 9.78
C VAL A 216 -0.19 -8.10 10.78
N GLU A 217 0.06 -9.19 11.50
CA GLU A 217 -0.87 -9.69 12.52
C GLU A 217 -1.09 -8.66 13.64
N VAL A 218 -0.01 -8.01 14.11
CA VAL A 218 -0.09 -6.95 15.12
C VAL A 218 -0.90 -5.76 14.59
N ALA A 219 -0.64 -5.33 13.36
CA ALA A 219 -1.36 -4.23 12.73
C ALA A 219 -2.86 -4.56 12.57
N GLN A 220 -3.20 -5.76 12.10
CA GLN A 220 -4.59 -6.21 11.97
C GLN A 220 -5.35 -6.16 13.30
N LYS A 221 -4.71 -6.60 14.39
CA LYS A 221 -5.31 -6.53 15.72
C LYS A 221 -5.55 -5.08 16.15
N ALA A 222 -4.59 -4.19 15.92
CA ALA A 222 -4.73 -2.77 16.22
C ALA A 222 -5.85 -2.12 15.40
N TYR A 223 -6.00 -2.48 14.11
CA TYR A 223 -7.10 -2.02 13.26
C TYR A 223 -8.46 -2.48 13.80
N ALA A 224 -8.60 -3.75 14.16
CA ALA A 224 -9.84 -4.27 14.73
C ALA A 224 -10.21 -3.57 16.05
N ASP A 225 -9.23 -3.30 16.91
CA ASP A 225 -9.44 -2.53 18.13
C ASP A 225 -9.90 -1.10 17.81
N ARG A 226 -9.29 -0.47 16.80
CA ARG A 226 -9.68 0.87 16.35
C ARG A 226 -11.10 0.92 15.80
N GLU A 227 -11.50 -0.05 14.98
CA GLU A 227 -12.87 -0.15 14.45
C GLU A 227 -13.92 -0.26 15.55
N ARG A 228 -13.64 -1.01 16.63
CA ARG A 228 -14.53 -1.07 17.79
C ARG A 228 -14.70 0.31 18.42
N THR A 229 -13.59 1.04 18.64
CA THR A 229 -13.66 2.39 19.23
C THR A 229 -14.43 3.38 18.35
N ILE A 230 -14.28 3.29 17.02
CA ILE A 230 -15.04 4.14 16.08
C ILE A 230 -16.53 3.83 16.18
N THR A 231 -16.90 2.55 16.20
CA THR A 231 -18.29 2.11 16.32
C THR A 231 -18.93 2.62 17.61
N GLU A 232 -18.20 2.54 18.72
CA GLU A 232 -18.65 3.06 20.01
C GLU A 232 -18.83 4.58 20.01
N ASN A 233 -17.86 5.32 19.46
CA ASN A 233 -17.98 6.77 19.31
C ASN A 233 -19.18 7.16 18.43
N GLN A 234 -19.43 6.43 17.33
CA GLN A 234 -20.62 6.66 16.50
C GLN A 234 -21.92 6.42 17.28
N ALA A 235 -21.96 5.40 18.15
CA ALA A 235 -23.12 5.16 19.00
C ALA A 235 -23.34 6.31 20.00
N GLN A 236 -22.26 6.82 20.59
CA GLN A 236 -22.32 7.98 21.48
C GLN A 236 -22.83 9.24 20.75
N ILE A 237 -22.32 9.52 19.55
CA ILE A 237 -22.78 10.65 18.72
C ILE A 237 -24.29 10.54 18.46
N ARG A 238 -24.79 9.37 18.07
CA ARG A 238 -26.24 9.16 17.83
C ARG A 238 -27.08 9.46 19.08
N THR A 239 -26.58 9.11 20.26
CA THR A 239 -27.27 9.41 21.53
C THR A 239 -27.28 10.90 21.81
N LEU A 240 -26.13 11.56 21.72
CA LEU A 240 -26.02 13.01 21.92
C LEU A 240 -26.87 13.80 20.92
N SER A 241 -26.89 13.40 19.64
CA SER A 241 -27.75 14.04 18.63
C SER A 241 -29.24 13.90 18.96
N ARG A 242 -29.66 12.77 19.53
CA ARG A 242 -31.05 12.55 19.95
C ARG A 242 -31.42 13.48 21.11
N ASP A 243 -30.53 13.62 22.09
CA ASP A 243 -30.75 14.45 23.27
C ASP A 243 -30.74 15.94 22.90
N LEU A 244 -29.82 16.37 22.04
CA LEU A 244 -29.84 17.71 21.46
C LEU A 244 -31.16 17.99 20.73
N GLY A 245 -31.65 17.03 19.94
CA GLY A 245 -32.94 17.14 19.29
C GLY A 245 -34.12 17.30 20.25
N LYS A 246 -34.07 16.75 21.46
CA LYS A 246 -35.08 16.99 22.51
C LYS A 246 -35.00 18.43 23.02
N VAL A 247 -33.80 18.88 23.38
CA VAL A 247 -33.55 20.24 23.88
C VAL A 247 -33.98 21.30 22.87
N VAL A 248 -33.67 21.11 21.59
CA VAL A 248 -34.09 22.02 20.51
C VAL A 248 -35.62 22.11 20.41
N ARG A 249 -36.33 20.98 20.48
CA ARG A 249 -37.81 20.97 20.46
C ARG A 249 -38.40 21.69 21.68
N GLU A 250 -37.81 21.48 22.86
CA GLU A 250 -38.23 22.16 24.09
C GLU A 250 -38.03 23.68 23.98
N ARG A 251 -36.87 24.12 23.49
CA ARG A 251 -36.59 25.54 23.21
C ARG A 251 -37.60 26.13 22.24
N ASP A 252 -37.91 25.44 21.14
CA ASP A 252 -38.82 25.95 20.13
C ASP A 252 -40.27 26.01 20.66
N ALA A 253 -40.70 25.04 21.47
CA ALA A 253 -41.98 25.08 22.16
C ALA A 253 -42.08 26.32 23.08
N LEU A 254 -41.06 26.56 23.91
CA LEU A 254 -40.99 27.74 24.78
C LEU A 254 -40.99 29.05 23.97
N ARG A 255 -40.27 29.11 22.86
CA ARG A 255 -40.25 30.28 21.96
C ARG A 255 -41.64 30.55 21.37
N HIS A 256 -42.36 29.51 20.97
CA HIS A 256 -43.73 29.63 20.46
C HIS A 256 -44.70 30.13 21.54
N GLU A 257 -44.61 29.60 22.76
CA GLU A 257 -45.41 30.05 23.91
C GLU A 257 -45.15 31.52 24.24
N TYR A 258 -43.88 31.92 24.30
CA TYR A 258 -43.47 33.32 24.49
C TYR A 258 -44.06 34.23 23.41
N THR A 259 -43.93 33.83 22.13
CA THR A 259 -44.45 34.60 21.00
C THR A 259 -45.98 34.72 21.03
N ALA A 260 -46.67 33.66 21.46
CA ALA A 260 -48.12 33.67 21.62
C ALA A 260 -48.55 34.60 22.77
N ALA A 261 -47.86 34.54 23.92
CA ALA A 261 -48.09 35.44 25.04
C ALA A 261 -47.85 36.91 24.65
N PHE A 262 -46.77 37.18 23.92
CA PHE A 262 -46.44 38.52 23.44
C PHE A 262 -47.51 39.07 22.48
N ARG A 263 -48.00 38.25 21.55
CA ARG A 263 -49.11 38.63 20.65
C ARG A 263 -50.40 38.94 21.43
N ARG A 264 -50.73 38.14 22.45
CA ARG A 264 -51.87 38.40 23.33
C ARG A 264 -51.72 39.75 24.05
N LEU A 265 -50.55 40.02 24.62
CA LEU A 265 -50.26 41.28 25.30
C LEU A 265 -50.37 42.49 24.34
N THR A 266 -49.86 42.34 23.12
CA THR A 266 -49.96 43.37 22.08
C THR A 266 -51.42 43.65 21.72
N SER A 267 -52.24 42.62 21.53
CA SER A 267 -53.68 42.76 21.24
C SER A 267 -54.43 43.45 22.38
N ILE A 268 -54.10 43.12 23.63
CA ILE A 268 -54.66 43.81 24.81
C ILE A 268 -54.26 45.29 24.79
N SER A 269 -52.98 45.59 24.54
CA SER A 269 -52.45 46.97 24.49
C SER A 269 -53.16 47.81 23.42
N THR A 270 -53.39 47.26 22.24
CA THR A 270 -54.15 47.94 21.18
C THR A 270 -55.61 48.22 21.57
N THR A 271 -56.23 47.32 22.33
CA THR A 271 -57.64 47.45 22.75
C THR A 271 -57.82 48.59 23.76
N ILE A 272 -56.82 48.83 24.60
CA ILE A 272 -56.84 49.90 25.62
C ILE A 272 -56.27 51.23 25.12
N GLY A 273 -55.94 51.34 23.83
CA GLY A 273 -55.37 52.56 23.24
C GLY A 273 -53.93 52.88 23.70
N ALA A 274 -53.23 51.90 24.28
CA ALA A 274 -51.84 52.03 24.68
C ALA A 274 -50.90 51.67 23.50
N PRO A 275 -49.74 52.33 23.37
CA PRO A 275 -48.75 51.96 22.36
C PRO A 275 -48.30 50.51 22.56
N PRO A 276 -48.07 49.75 21.46
CA PRO A 276 -47.69 48.35 21.57
C PRO A 276 -46.36 48.20 22.33
N PRO A 277 -46.19 47.11 23.10
CA PRO A 277 -44.95 46.86 23.84
C PRO A 277 -43.78 46.79 22.85
N GLN A 278 -42.81 47.70 23.01
CA GLN A 278 -41.59 47.72 22.20
C GLN A 278 -40.62 46.67 22.74
N THR A 279 -40.54 45.53 22.06
CA THR A 279 -39.44 44.59 22.29
C THR A 279 -38.21 45.07 21.55
N GLN A 280 -37.18 45.51 22.28
CA GLN A 280 -35.83 45.67 21.74
C GLN A 280 -35.10 44.33 21.53
N LEU A 281 -35.78 43.20 21.76
CA LEU A 281 -35.34 41.91 21.28
C LEU A 281 -35.66 41.81 19.79
N CYS A 282 -34.68 42.22 18.99
CA CYS A 282 -34.54 41.85 17.59
C CYS A 282 -34.47 40.32 17.52
N LEU A 283 -35.62 39.66 17.57
CA LEU A 283 -35.75 38.37 16.92
C LEU A 283 -35.77 38.71 15.43
N ASP A 284 -34.58 38.82 14.84
CA ASP A 284 -34.47 38.77 13.40
C ASP A 284 -35.34 37.59 12.93
N PRO A 285 -36.27 37.81 12.00
CA PRO A 285 -36.81 36.72 11.21
C PRO A 285 -35.65 36.26 10.31
N GLY A 286 -34.71 35.54 10.93
CA GLY A 286 -33.60 34.88 10.27
C GLY A 286 -34.15 33.77 9.42
N SER A 287 -34.55 34.15 8.21
CA SER A 287 -34.38 33.36 7.00
C SER A 287 -34.97 31.95 7.05
N ASP A 288 -36.23 31.85 6.64
CA ASP A 288 -36.64 30.75 5.76
C ASP A 288 -35.76 30.82 4.50
N THR A 289 -34.52 30.34 4.61
CA THR A 289 -33.72 29.91 3.46
C THR A 289 -34.05 28.45 3.22
N ASP A 290 -35.30 28.21 2.80
CA ASP A 290 -35.57 27.24 1.74
C ASP A 290 -35.02 27.84 0.43
N GLN A 291 -33.70 27.87 0.31
CA GLN A 291 -33.04 27.94 -1.00
C GLN A 291 -31.98 26.84 -1.06
N PRO A 292 -32.07 25.93 -2.04
CA PRO A 292 -31.05 24.94 -2.28
C PRO A 292 -29.86 25.64 -2.93
N ALA A 293 -28.93 26.14 -2.12
CA ALA A 293 -27.71 26.75 -2.62
C ALA A 293 -26.59 25.71 -2.72
N GLY A 294 -26.26 25.38 -3.97
CA GLY A 294 -24.92 24.94 -4.38
C GLY A 294 -24.60 23.50 -3.99
N GLY A 295 -24.71 22.53 -4.88
CA GLY A 295 -23.91 22.55 -6.10
C GLY A 295 -22.54 21.97 -5.77
N ILE A 296 -22.46 20.65 -5.87
CA ILE A 296 -21.21 19.91 -6.01
C ILE A 296 -20.34 20.69 -7.02
N PRO A 297 -19.10 21.09 -6.70
CA PRO A 297 -18.18 21.48 -7.75
C PRO A 297 -17.96 20.25 -8.61
N ARG A 298 -18.63 20.20 -9.77
CA ARG A 298 -18.22 19.30 -10.85
C ARG A 298 -16.79 19.68 -11.18
N SER A 299 -15.89 18.76 -10.88
CA SER A 299 -14.52 18.75 -11.39
C SER A 299 -14.53 19.16 -12.87
N PRO A 300 -13.60 20.00 -13.33
CA PRO A 300 -13.41 20.16 -14.75
C PRO A 300 -12.97 18.81 -15.31
N SER A 301 -13.86 18.17 -16.06
CA SER A 301 -13.50 17.07 -16.95
C SER A 301 -12.43 17.59 -17.89
N ALA A 302 -11.21 17.09 -17.73
CA ALA A 302 -10.20 17.18 -18.75
C ALA A 302 -10.66 16.31 -19.93
N GLU A 303 -11.34 16.94 -20.89
CA GLU A 303 -11.40 16.43 -22.24
C GLU A 303 -10.01 16.62 -22.86
N THR A 304 -9.22 15.55 -22.86
CA THR A 304 -8.13 15.40 -23.83
C THR A 304 -8.48 14.22 -24.73
N SER A 305 -9.46 14.45 -25.60
CA SER A 305 -9.66 13.65 -26.80
C SER A 305 -9.12 14.50 -27.96
N GLY A 306 -7.95 14.12 -28.46
CA GLY A 306 -7.20 14.87 -29.45
C GLY A 306 -5.90 14.17 -29.80
N SER A 307 -5.99 12.91 -30.25
CA SER A 307 -4.90 12.22 -30.91
C SER A 307 -5.19 12.17 -32.41
N GLU A 308 -4.74 13.18 -33.13
CA GLU A 308 -4.46 13.07 -34.56
C GLU A 308 -2.95 13.16 -34.79
N ASP A 309 -2.49 12.14 -35.51
CA ASP A 309 -1.21 11.98 -36.20
C ASP A 309 -0.48 13.28 -36.58
N GLN A 310 0.82 13.29 -36.30
CA GLN A 310 1.82 13.67 -37.30
C GLN A 310 3.21 13.17 -36.90
N GLY A 311 3.75 12.28 -37.73
CA GLY A 311 5.12 11.83 -37.67
C GLY A 311 6.13 12.93 -38.03
N ALA A 312 7.34 12.76 -37.54
CA ALA A 312 8.54 13.27 -38.17
C ALA A 312 9.73 12.38 -37.78
N ASP A 313 10.30 11.76 -38.80
CA ASP A 313 11.65 11.23 -38.83
C ASP A 313 12.67 12.19 -38.23
N ALA A 314 13.57 11.65 -37.41
CA ALA A 314 14.95 12.14 -37.37
C ALA A 314 15.90 11.00 -36.96
N SER A 315 16.42 10.38 -38.01
CA SER A 315 17.65 9.59 -38.03
C SER A 315 18.77 10.24 -37.21
N GLY A 316 19.39 9.45 -36.32
CA GLY A 316 20.45 9.91 -35.43
C GLY A 316 21.44 8.80 -35.06
N SER A 317 21.88 8.03 -36.06
CA SER A 317 23.05 7.17 -35.98
C SER A 317 24.28 7.95 -35.49
N LYS A 318 24.94 7.49 -34.43
CA LYS A 318 26.42 7.54 -34.32
C LYS A 318 26.99 6.59 -33.26
N ARG A 319 27.51 5.50 -33.81
CA ARG A 319 28.57 4.61 -33.34
C ARG A 319 29.86 5.40 -33.01
N SER A 320 30.53 5.11 -31.89
CA SER A 320 31.99 5.17 -31.65
C SER A 320 32.27 4.67 -30.22
N ARG A 321 32.77 3.45 -29.98
CA ARG A 321 34.17 2.94 -30.04
C ARG A 321 35.21 3.73 -29.22
N SER A 322 35.71 3.05 -28.17
CA SER A 322 37.11 2.89 -27.73
C SER A 322 37.84 4.03 -26.98
N SER A 323 38.21 3.75 -25.71
CA SER A 323 39.62 3.74 -25.22
C SER A 323 39.63 3.27 -23.75
N VAL A 324 40.01 2.01 -23.45
CA VAL A 324 41.33 1.61 -22.89
C VAL A 324 42.20 2.76 -22.41
N THR A 325 42.48 2.83 -21.11
CA THR A 325 43.76 3.33 -20.57
C THR A 325 44.07 2.66 -19.24
N MET A 326 45.13 1.84 -19.27
CA MET A 326 45.93 1.41 -18.12
C MET A 326 46.57 2.62 -17.44
N CYS A 327 46.61 2.65 -16.11
CA CYS A 327 47.66 3.35 -15.38
C CYS A 327 48.23 2.41 -14.32
N LEU A 328 49.48 2.01 -14.59
CA LEU A 328 50.63 1.66 -13.75
C LEU A 328 50.38 1.18 -12.31
#